data_AF-A0A9N9NCD6-F1
#
_entry.id   AF-A0A9N9NCD6-F1
#
_cell.length_a   1.000
_cell.length_b   1.000
_cell.length_c   1.000
_cell.angle_alpha   90.00
_cell.angle_beta   90.00
_cell.angle_gamma   90.00
#
_symmetry.space_group_name_H-M   'P 1'
#
loop_
_entity.id
_entity.type
_entity.pdbx_description
1 polymer ?
#
loop_
_entity_poly.entity_id
_entity_poly.type
_entity_poly.pdbx_seq_one_letter_code
_entity_poly.pdbx_strand_id
1 'polypeptide(L)'
;EAINEFKKTIVYLIQCQLSNHSSLVGSRCITIPCLESQFVGVFGKYIARYALTQQTYECVFTGEYAYETLQSIFGDNNWGIRHYTGNQQTAVILFTPTQTDQEIDDNIKDSGCNTFSQDQDVAKFEMKVKWEQRGIKDIINHKSTRGFLILRFTTDMAFFNHFNFQLFLVYRFFILLIKDSL
;
A
#
# COMPACT_ATOMS: atom_id res chain seq x y z
N GLU A 1 9.58 -10.30 -17.94
CA GLU A 1 8.25 -9.96 -18.48
C GLU A 1 7.12 -10.25 -17.49
N ALA A 2 6.89 -11.50 -17.07
CA ALA A 2 5.80 -11.88 -16.16
C ALA A 2 5.74 -11.09 -14.83
N ILE A 3 6.90 -10.79 -14.22
CA ILE A 3 6.96 -9.98 -12.99
C ILE A 3 6.56 -8.52 -13.24
N ASN A 4 6.93 -7.93 -14.38
CA ASN A 4 6.54 -6.55 -14.70
C ASN A 4 5.03 -6.44 -14.97
N GLU A 5 4.44 -7.40 -15.69
CA GLU A 5 2.99 -7.45 -15.88
C GLU A 5 2.24 -7.65 -14.56
N PHE A 6 2.81 -8.43 -13.65
CA PHE A 6 2.27 -8.58 -12.31
C PHE A 6 2.33 -7.26 -11.51
N LYS A 7 3.45 -6.52 -11.56
CA LYS A 7 3.55 -5.18 -10.95
C LYS A 7 2.49 -4.22 -11.52
N LYS A 8 2.31 -4.18 -12.84
CA LYS A 8 1.26 -3.36 -13.48
C LYS A 8 -0.14 -3.75 -13.02
N THR A 9 -0.40 -5.05 -12.85
CA THR A 9 -1.67 -5.55 -12.29
C THR A 9 -1.91 -5.04 -10.88
N ILE A 10 -0.88 -5.05 -10.02
CA ILE A 10 -0.99 -4.51 -8.66
C ILE A 10 -1.31 -3.02 -8.69
N VAL A 11 -0.56 -2.23 -9.48
CA VAL A 11 -0.77 -0.78 -9.62
C VAL A 11 -2.18 -0.46 -10.11
N TYR A 12 -2.64 -1.16 -11.14
CA TYR A 12 -4.00 -1.01 -11.66
C TYR A 12 -5.05 -1.23 -10.56
N LEU A 13 -4.92 -2.31 -9.78
CA LEU A 13 -5.88 -2.63 -8.72
C LEU A 13 -5.83 -1.65 -7.56
N ILE A 14 -4.65 -1.10 -7.22
CA ILE A 14 -4.52 0.01 -6.27
C ILE A 14 -5.28 1.23 -6.80
N GLN A 15 -5.04 1.64 -8.04
CA GLN A 15 -5.69 2.80 -8.65
C GLN A 15 -7.21 2.64 -8.78
N CYS A 16 -7.72 1.41 -8.97
CA CYS A 16 -9.16 1.14 -8.91
C CYS A 16 -9.78 1.47 -7.54
N GLN A 17 -9.03 1.33 -6.44
CA GLN A 17 -9.49 1.68 -5.10
C GLN A 17 -9.40 3.19 -4.79
N LEU A 18 -8.61 3.93 -5.57
CA LEU A 18 -8.57 5.39 -5.50
C LEU A 18 -9.83 5.91 -6.20
N SER A 19 -10.86 6.25 -5.44
CA SER A 19 -12.13 6.81 -5.95
C SER A 19 -12.22 8.32 -5.65
N ASN A 20 -12.99 9.07 -6.43
CA ASN A 20 -13.24 10.51 -6.23
C ASN A 20 -14.43 10.83 -5.32
N HIS A 21 -15.13 9.84 -4.78
CA HIS A 21 -16.24 10.11 -3.87
C HIS A 21 -15.69 10.41 -2.47
N SER A 22 -16.06 11.54 -1.86
CA SER A 22 -15.56 11.96 -0.54
C SER A 22 -15.90 10.99 0.59
N SER A 23 -16.95 10.17 0.43
CA SER A 23 -17.34 9.12 1.39
C SER A 23 -16.41 7.90 1.40
N LEU A 24 -15.33 7.93 0.63
CA LEU A 24 -14.46 6.80 0.34
C LEU A 24 -12.98 7.06 0.75
N VAL A 25 -12.74 8.05 1.61
CA VAL A 25 -11.48 8.21 2.34
C VAL A 25 -11.36 7.11 3.41
N GLY A 26 -10.17 6.53 3.58
CA GLY A 26 -9.91 5.52 4.61
C GLY A 26 -9.16 4.28 4.15
N SER A 27 -9.17 3.26 5.01
CA SER A 27 -8.48 1.98 4.83
C SER A 27 -9.07 1.19 3.65
N ARG A 28 -8.19 0.72 2.77
CA ARG A 28 -8.47 -0.10 1.59
C ARG A 28 -7.80 -1.44 1.71
N CYS A 29 -8.45 -2.45 1.16
CA CYS A 29 -7.85 -3.77 1.00
C CYS A 29 -8.12 -4.33 -0.39
N ILE A 30 -7.09 -4.92 -0.99
CA ILE A 30 -7.20 -5.68 -2.25
C ILE A 30 -6.66 -7.09 -2.04
N THR A 31 -7.29 -8.07 -2.68
CA THR A 31 -6.85 -9.47 -2.68
C THR A 31 -6.68 -9.94 -4.12
N ILE A 32 -5.53 -10.53 -4.44
CA ILE A 32 -5.13 -10.92 -5.79
C ILE A 32 -4.65 -12.38 -5.76
N PRO A 33 -5.20 -13.28 -6.59
CA PRO A 33 -4.60 -14.60 -6.79
C PRO A 33 -3.18 -14.45 -7.33
N CYS A 34 -2.19 -14.98 -6.61
CA CYS A 34 -0.78 -14.72 -6.88
C CYS A 34 0.09 -15.92 -6.51
N LEU A 35 1.02 -16.30 -7.40
CA LEU A 35 2.02 -17.32 -7.09
C LEU A 35 3.03 -16.79 -6.08
N GLU A 36 3.55 -17.67 -5.23
CA GLU A 36 4.62 -17.34 -4.28
C GLU A 36 5.84 -16.72 -4.98
N SER A 37 6.24 -17.28 -6.12
CA SER A 37 7.36 -16.77 -6.91
C SER A 37 7.13 -15.36 -7.47
N GLN A 38 5.88 -14.99 -7.78
CA GLN A 38 5.54 -13.63 -8.18
C GLN A 38 5.65 -12.66 -7.01
N PHE A 39 5.15 -13.06 -5.84
CA PHE A 39 5.28 -12.28 -4.61
C PHE A 39 6.75 -12.08 -4.24
N VAL A 40 7.53 -13.16 -4.12
CA VAL A 40 8.96 -13.11 -3.77
C VAL A 40 9.75 -12.33 -4.83
N GLY A 41 9.40 -12.46 -6.10
CA GLY A 41 10.03 -11.71 -7.19
C GLY A 41 9.83 -10.20 -7.11
N VAL A 42 8.72 -9.72 -6.52
CA VAL A 42 8.42 -8.29 -6.36
C VAL A 42 8.88 -7.76 -5.00
N PHE A 43 8.53 -8.47 -3.93
CA PHE A 43 8.65 -7.99 -2.55
C PHE A 43 9.73 -8.70 -1.73
N GLY A 44 10.44 -9.70 -2.29
CA GLY A 44 11.33 -10.59 -1.54
C GLY A 44 12.39 -9.89 -0.68
N LYS A 45 12.90 -8.74 -1.14
CA LYS A 45 13.89 -7.94 -0.39
C LYS A 45 13.31 -7.20 0.83
N TYR A 46 11.98 -7.12 0.93
CA TYR A 46 11.25 -6.32 1.93
C TYR A 46 10.42 -7.18 2.88
N ILE A 47 10.57 -8.50 2.82
CA ILE A 47 9.89 -9.42 3.72
C ILE A 47 10.42 -9.18 5.14
N ALA A 48 9.53 -8.70 6.01
CA ALA A 48 9.82 -8.41 7.40
C ALA A 48 9.44 -9.58 8.33
N ARG A 49 8.42 -10.37 7.95
CA ARG A 49 7.98 -11.54 8.73
C ARG A 49 7.65 -12.70 7.81
N TYR A 50 7.91 -13.90 8.32
CA TYR A 50 7.63 -15.15 7.65
C TYR A 50 7.16 -16.21 8.66
N ALA A 51 6.06 -16.90 8.35
CA ALA A 51 5.60 -18.03 9.13
C ALA A 51 5.51 -19.29 8.26
N LEU A 52 6.50 -20.20 8.43
CA LEU A 52 6.62 -21.48 7.73
C LEU A 52 5.34 -22.32 7.82
N THR A 53 4.78 -22.43 9.03
CA THR A 53 3.63 -23.30 9.32
C THR A 53 2.35 -22.80 8.67
N GLN A 54 2.22 -21.49 8.48
CA GLN A 54 1.06 -20.85 7.87
C GLN A 54 1.27 -20.53 6.39
N GLN A 55 2.48 -20.77 5.87
CA GLN A 55 2.92 -20.35 4.54
C GLN A 55 2.56 -18.89 4.25
N THR A 56 2.98 -18.00 5.14
CA THR A 56 2.69 -16.56 5.02
C THR A 56 3.95 -15.72 5.02
N TYR A 57 3.97 -14.70 4.15
CA TYR A 57 4.98 -13.66 4.10
C TYR A 57 4.33 -12.30 4.37
N GLU A 58 5.03 -11.41 5.04
CA GLU A 58 4.54 -10.05 5.31
C GLU A 58 5.63 -9.01 5.07
N CYS A 59 5.28 -7.94 4.37
CA CYS A 59 6.07 -6.72 4.20
C CYS A 59 5.26 -5.54 4.76
N VAL A 60 5.95 -4.59 5.39
CA VAL A 60 5.33 -3.36 5.90
C VAL A 60 6.12 -2.17 5.38
N PHE A 61 5.43 -1.25 4.72
CA PHE A 61 6.00 -0.01 4.18
C PHE A 61 5.40 1.18 4.94
N THR A 62 6.23 1.89 5.70
CA THR A 62 5.83 3.04 6.52
C THR A 62 6.99 4.02 6.66
N GLY A 63 6.69 5.27 7.01
CA GLY A 63 7.68 6.34 7.18
C GLY A 63 7.96 7.13 5.92
N GLU A 64 8.81 8.16 6.04
CA GLU A 64 9.05 9.19 5.03
C GLU A 64 9.40 8.63 3.64
N TYR A 65 10.17 7.53 3.58
CA TYR A 65 10.67 6.93 2.33
C TYR A 65 9.80 5.78 1.79
N ALA A 66 8.66 5.50 2.41
CA ALA A 66 7.81 4.37 2.03
C ALA A 66 7.26 4.51 0.62
N TYR A 67 6.86 5.73 0.23
CA TYR A 67 6.29 6.00 -1.09
C TYR A 67 7.33 5.80 -2.19
N GLU A 68 8.54 6.33 -2.02
CA GLU A 68 9.63 6.19 -2.98
C GLU A 68 10.12 4.74 -3.10
N THR A 69 10.12 4.02 -1.98
CA THR A 69 10.44 2.59 -1.97
C THR A 69 9.44 1.82 -2.85
N LEU A 70 8.14 2.05 -2.66
CA LEU A 70 7.09 1.41 -3.48
C LEU A 70 7.12 1.88 -4.93
N GLN A 71 7.42 3.15 -5.19
CA GLN A 71 7.65 3.67 -6.53
C GLN A 71 8.80 2.92 -7.23
N SER A 72 9.92 2.68 -6.54
CA SER A 72 11.02 1.89 -7.09
C SER A 72 10.65 0.41 -7.29
N ILE A 73 9.85 -0.17 -6.40
CA ILE A 73 9.37 -1.56 -6.52
C ILE A 73 8.49 -1.71 -7.75
N PHE A 74 7.50 -0.82 -7.93
CA PHE A 74 6.55 -0.90 -9.04
C PHE A 74 7.13 -0.38 -10.36
N GLY A 75 8.12 0.51 -10.31
CA GLY A 75 8.66 1.19 -11.49
C GLY A 75 7.66 2.18 -12.08
N ASP A 76 6.80 2.77 -11.24
CA ASP A 76 5.76 3.72 -11.63
C ASP A 76 5.73 4.88 -10.63
N ASN A 77 5.93 6.10 -11.12
CA ASN A 77 5.97 7.33 -10.31
C ASN A 77 4.59 7.73 -9.76
N ASN A 78 3.51 7.27 -10.39
CA ASN A 78 2.13 7.60 -10.05
C ASN A 78 1.35 6.37 -9.57
N TRP A 79 2.06 5.34 -9.08
CA TRP A 79 1.47 4.07 -8.67
C TRP A 79 0.32 4.21 -7.67
N GLY A 80 0.40 5.22 -6.80
CA GLY A 80 -0.54 5.47 -5.71
C GLY A 80 -1.32 6.77 -5.85
N ILE A 81 -1.39 7.38 -7.03
CA ILE A 81 -2.12 8.64 -7.27
C ILE A 81 -3.09 8.46 -8.44
N ARG A 82 -4.32 8.95 -8.27
CA ARG A 82 -5.31 9.04 -9.36
C ARG A 82 -5.83 10.46 -9.49
N HIS A 83 -5.67 11.01 -10.70
CA HIS A 83 -6.15 12.35 -11.04
C HIS A 83 -7.56 12.32 -11.62
N TYR A 84 -8.33 13.34 -11.30
CA TYR A 84 -9.69 13.56 -11.79
C TYR A 84 -9.83 14.98 -12.38
N THR A 85 -10.95 15.22 -13.06
CA THR A 85 -11.31 16.55 -13.57
C THR A 85 -11.37 17.57 -12.43
N GLY A 86 -11.00 18.82 -12.72
CA GLY A 86 -11.07 19.90 -11.73
C GLY A 86 -9.96 19.88 -10.69
N ASN A 87 -8.76 19.39 -11.05
CA ASN A 87 -7.58 19.31 -10.18
C ASN A 87 -7.77 18.49 -8.89
N GLN A 88 -8.78 17.61 -8.88
CA GLN A 88 -9.00 16.69 -7.78
C GLN A 88 -8.10 15.46 -7.93
N GLN A 89 -7.59 14.96 -6.82
CA GLN A 89 -6.84 13.71 -6.80
C GLN A 89 -7.08 12.92 -5.51
N THR A 90 -6.97 11.61 -5.63
CA THR A 90 -6.99 10.68 -4.50
C THR A 90 -5.64 9.96 -4.48
N ALA A 91 -5.03 9.87 -3.31
CA ALA A 91 -3.70 9.30 -3.14
C ALA A 91 -3.64 8.26 -2.02
N VAL A 92 -2.69 7.33 -2.13
CA VAL A 92 -2.28 6.44 -1.05
C VAL A 92 -1.42 7.22 -0.06
N ILE A 93 -1.75 7.13 1.23
CA ILE A 93 -1.02 7.80 2.31
C ILE A 93 -0.24 6.77 3.14
N LEU A 94 1.08 6.96 3.23
CA LEU A 94 2.03 6.06 3.90
C LEU A 94 2.85 6.74 5.00
N PHE A 95 2.68 8.05 5.15
CA PHE A 95 3.34 8.86 6.16
C PHE A 95 2.64 10.22 6.26
N THR A 96 2.49 10.75 7.47
CA THR A 96 2.14 12.15 7.71
C THR A 96 3.15 12.76 8.70
N PRO A 97 3.69 13.97 8.43
CA PRO A 97 4.68 14.60 9.31
C PRO A 97 4.09 15.03 10.67
N THR A 98 2.79 15.33 10.70
CA THR A 98 2.05 15.76 11.89
C THR A 98 1.54 14.55 12.68
N GLN A 99 2.44 13.91 13.44
CA GLN A 99 2.03 13.11 14.60
C GLN A 99 1.96 14.04 15.82
N THR A 100 0.88 14.80 15.91
CA THR A 100 0.27 15.03 17.23
C THR A 100 -0.82 13.98 17.32
N ASP A 101 -0.96 13.35 18.49
CA ASP A 101 -2.01 12.38 18.84
C ASP A 101 -3.41 13.01 18.68
N GLN A 102 -3.82 13.26 17.45
CA GLN A 102 -5.19 13.60 17.11
C GLN A 102 -5.90 12.27 16.92
N GLU A 103 -6.76 11.96 17.89
CA GLU A 103 -7.79 10.93 17.82
C GLU A 103 -8.51 11.05 16.47
N ILE A 104 -8.13 10.20 15.52
CA ILE A 104 -8.83 10.07 14.25
C ILE A 104 -10.09 9.28 14.56
N ASP A 105 -11.25 9.91 14.36
CA ASP A 105 -12.60 9.36 14.52
C ASP A 105 -12.69 7.89 14.07
N ASP A 106 -13.04 7.00 15.01
CA ASP A 106 -13.12 5.54 14.89
C ASP A 106 -14.13 5.04 13.83
N ASN A 107 -14.80 5.96 13.12
CA ASN A 107 -15.79 5.65 12.08
C ASN A 107 -15.20 5.41 10.68
N ILE A 108 -13.91 5.03 10.56
CA ILE A 108 -13.35 4.59 9.27
C ILE A 108 -14.04 3.29 8.86
N LYS A 109 -14.87 3.37 7.81
CA LYS A 109 -15.53 2.21 7.20
C LYS A 109 -14.47 1.25 6.67
N ASP A 110 -14.24 0.17 7.42
CA ASP A 110 -13.40 -0.94 6.98
C ASP A 110 -14.04 -1.59 5.75
N SER A 111 -13.41 -1.41 4.58
CA SER A 111 -13.89 -2.03 3.35
C SER A 111 -13.45 -3.50 3.20
N GLY A 112 -12.97 -4.13 4.28
CA GLY A 112 -12.95 -5.58 4.44
C GLY A 112 -11.70 -6.29 3.97
N CYS A 113 -11.01 -6.92 4.93
CA CYS A 113 -10.33 -8.21 4.79
C CYS A 113 -10.09 -8.81 6.19
N ASN A 114 -10.83 -9.87 6.53
CA ASN A 114 -10.78 -10.56 7.84
C ASN A 114 -9.45 -11.30 8.12
N THR A 115 -8.38 -10.96 7.40
CA THR A 115 -7.12 -11.73 7.34
C THR A 115 -5.95 -11.05 8.05
N PHE A 116 -6.08 -9.75 8.34
CA PHE A 116 -5.21 -9.08 9.30
C PHE A 116 -5.91 -9.15 10.65
N SER A 117 -5.24 -9.66 11.69
CA SER A 117 -5.74 -9.57 13.06
C SER A 117 -6.16 -8.12 13.34
N GLN A 118 -7.33 -7.93 13.96
CA GLN A 118 -7.73 -6.65 14.52
C GLN A 118 -6.80 -6.33 15.69
N ASP A 119 -5.57 -5.90 15.40
CA ASP A 119 -4.91 -4.98 16.31
C ASP A 119 -5.62 -3.65 16.11
N GLN A 120 -6.29 -3.19 17.17
CA GLN A 120 -6.78 -1.83 17.35
C GLN A 120 -5.59 -0.87 17.48
N ASP A 121 -4.70 -0.88 16.50
CA ASP A 121 -3.60 0.06 16.44
C ASP A 121 -4.02 1.15 15.45
N VAL A 122 -4.17 2.35 16.01
CA VAL A 122 -4.35 3.67 15.38
C VAL A 122 -4.05 3.64 13.89
N ALA A 123 -4.94 4.17 13.05
CA ALA A 123 -4.80 4.23 11.59
C ALA A 123 -3.39 4.67 11.15
N LYS A 124 -2.49 3.70 11.08
CA LYS A 124 -1.08 3.93 10.84
C LYS A 124 -0.97 4.14 9.35
N PHE A 125 -0.45 5.28 8.95
CA PHE A 125 -0.13 5.54 7.56
C PHE A 125 0.97 4.54 7.17
N GLU A 126 0.55 3.40 6.61
CA GLU A 126 1.40 2.31 6.17
C GLU A 126 0.70 1.49 5.09
N MET A 127 1.49 0.77 4.31
CA MET A 127 1.01 -0.29 3.42
C MET A 127 1.51 -1.63 3.95
N LYS A 128 0.57 -2.51 4.31
CA LYS A 128 0.86 -3.92 4.61
C LYS A 128 0.64 -4.76 3.37
N VAL A 129 1.62 -5.59 3.04
CA VAL A 129 1.57 -6.51 1.92
C VAL A 129 1.79 -7.91 2.47
N LYS A 130 0.76 -8.76 2.39
CA LYS A 130 0.80 -10.14 2.87
C LYS A 130 0.65 -11.09 1.70
N TRP A 131 1.43 -12.16 1.68
CA TRP A 131 1.12 -13.34 0.88
C TRP A 131 0.74 -14.48 1.79
N GLU A 132 -0.26 -15.26 1.40
CA GLU A 132 -0.65 -16.47 2.10
C GLU A 132 -1.19 -17.54 1.15
N GLN A 133 -0.93 -18.80 1.48
CA GLN A 133 -1.59 -19.92 0.84
C GLN A 133 -2.92 -20.21 1.54
N ARG A 134 -4.02 -20.19 0.79
CA ARG A 134 -5.35 -20.61 1.26
C ARG A 134 -5.67 -21.98 0.70
N GLY A 135 -6.28 -22.82 1.52
CA GLY A 135 -6.75 -24.15 1.13
C GLY A 135 -8.25 -24.31 1.37
N ILE A 136 -8.92 -24.97 0.44
CA ILE A 136 -10.26 -25.52 0.65
C ILE A 136 -10.18 -27.03 0.64
N LYS A 137 -11.02 -27.65 1.46
CA LYS A 137 -11.18 -29.10 1.51
C LYS A 137 -12.67 -29.39 1.37
N ASP A 138 -13.02 -30.24 0.42
CA ASP A 138 -14.43 -30.61 0.21
C ASP A 138 -14.85 -31.79 1.10
N ILE A 139 -16.13 -32.15 0.98
CA ILE A 139 -16.76 -33.24 1.73
C ILE A 139 -16.17 -34.63 1.42
N ILE A 140 -15.50 -34.80 0.27
CA ILE A 140 -14.84 -36.05 -0.13
C ILE A 140 -13.32 -36.02 0.13
N ASN A 141 -12.85 -35.05 0.92
CA ASN A 141 -11.44 -34.83 1.26
C ASN A 141 -10.54 -34.41 0.08
N HIS A 142 -11.08 -34.00 -1.07
CA HIS A 142 -10.27 -33.36 -2.10
C HIS A 142 -9.77 -32.00 -1.57
N LYS A 143 -8.47 -31.75 -1.75
CA LYS A 143 -7.79 -30.53 -1.31
C LYS A 143 -7.44 -29.68 -2.51
N SER A 144 -7.82 -28.41 -2.48
CA SER A 144 -7.40 -27.40 -3.45
C SER A 144 -6.75 -26.24 -2.71
N THR A 145 -5.58 -25.80 -3.17
CA THR A 145 -4.83 -24.71 -2.54
C THR A 145 -4.43 -23.67 -3.57
N ARG A 146 -4.35 -22.40 -3.15
CA ARG A 146 -3.89 -21.31 -4.00
C ARG A 146 -3.29 -20.18 -3.16
N GLY A 147 -2.26 -19.53 -3.71
CA GLY A 147 -1.64 -18.35 -3.13
C GLY A 147 -2.44 -17.08 -3.40
N PHE A 148 -2.46 -16.19 -2.42
CA PHE A 148 -3.11 -14.89 -2.49
C PHE A 148 -2.17 -13.81 -1.96
N LEU A 149 -2.10 -12.72 -2.70
CA LEU A 149 -1.52 -11.46 -2.28
C LEU A 149 -2.62 -10.57 -1.73
N ILE A 150 -2.38 -9.96 -0.57
CA ILE A 150 -3.30 -9.08 0.12
C ILE A 150 -2.56 -7.78 0.39
N LEU A 151 -3.09 -6.65 -0.08
CA LEU A 151 -2.54 -5.33 0.22
C LEU A 151 -3.56 -4.55 1.02
N ARG A 152 -3.13 -3.99 2.14
CA ARG A 152 -3.89 -3.05 2.96
C ARG A 152 -3.17 -1.71 2.98
N PHE A 153 -3.89 -0.63 2.71
CA PHE A 153 -3.33 0.73 2.65
C PHE A 153 -4.40 1.78 2.92
N THR A 154 -3.99 2.98 3.32
CA THR A 154 -4.91 4.10 3.55
C THR A 154 -4.94 5.02 2.34
N THR A 155 -6.12 5.54 2.03
CA THR A 155 -6.34 6.52 0.96
C THR A 155 -6.90 7.81 1.52
N ASP A 156 -6.45 8.93 0.97
CA ASP A 156 -6.97 10.25 1.30
C ASP A 156 -7.26 11.06 0.03
N MET A 157 -8.32 11.85 0.12
CA MET A 157 -8.72 12.79 -0.91
C MET A 157 -8.21 14.16 -0.49
N ALA A 158 -7.11 14.57 -1.09
CA ALA A 158 -6.66 15.93 -0.96
C ALA A 158 -6.90 16.66 -2.27
N PHE A 159 -7.60 17.80 -2.17
CA PHE A 159 -7.16 18.99 -2.89
C PHE A 159 -5.73 19.25 -2.43
N PHE A 160 -4.76 18.49 -2.96
CA PHE A 160 -3.37 18.68 -2.63
C PHE A 160 -3.06 20.09 -3.08
N ASN A 161 -3.04 21.02 -2.12
CA ASN A 161 -2.55 22.35 -2.33
C ASN A 161 -1.22 22.18 -3.08
N HIS A 162 -1.19 22.72 -4.29
CA HIS A 162 -0.01 22.81 -5.16
C HIS A 162 1.25 23.25 -4.38
N PHE A 163 1.06 23.87 -3.22
CA PHE A 163 2.10 24.27 -2.28
C PHE A 163 2.87 23.15 -1.57
N ASN A 164 2.29 22.00 -1.20
CA ASN A 164 3.03 21.05 -0.33
C ASN A 164 3.96 20.09 -1.08
N PHE A 165 3.66 19.68 -2.31
CA PHE A 165 4.57 18.84 -3.08
C PHE A 165 5.74 19.63 -3.68
N GLN A 166 5.49 20.90 -4.05
CA GLN A 166 6.55 21.82 -4.48
C GLN A 166 7.42 22.25 -3.29
N LEU A 167 6.88 22.48 -2.08
CA LEU A 167 7.73 22.72 -0.90
C LEU A 167 8.59 21.51 -0.56
N PHE A 168 8.08 20.28 -0.71
CA PHE A 168 8.83 19.05 -0.43
C PHE A 168 10.00 18.85 -1.41
N LEU A 169 9.80 19.13 -2.71
CA LEU A 169 10.86 19.09 -3.70
C LEU A 169 11.87 20.24 -3.52
N VAL A 170 11.40 21.45 -3.18
CA VAL A 170 12.27 22.62 -2.92
C VAL A 170 13.12 22.41 -1.66
N TYR A 171 12.55 21.87 -0.57
CA TYR A 171 13.32 21.55 0.65
C TYR A 171 14.32 20.41 0.42
N ARG A 172 13.96 19.39 -0.36
CA ARG A 172 14.88 18.29 -0.70
C ARG A 172 16.02 18.73 -1.61
N PHE A 173 15.78 19.65 -2.55
CA PHE A 173 16.86 20.28 -3.34
C PHE A 173 17.75 21.19 -2.48
N PHE A 174 17.19 21.94 -1.53
CA PHE A 174 17.96 22.83 -0.66
C PHE A 174 18.86 22.06 0.33
N ILE A 175 18.39 20.93 0.88
CA ILE A 175 19.20 20.07 1.76
C ILE A 175 20.33 19.36 0.98
N LEU A 176 20.08 18.93 -0.26
CA LEU A 176 21.13 18.31 -1.09
C LEU A 176 22.22 19.33 -1.49
N LEU A 177 21.84 20.58 -1.83
CA LEU A 177 22.80 21.64 -2.15
C LEU A 177 23.71 22.04 -0.98
N ILE A 178 23.20 22.01 0.25
CA ILE A 178 24.00 22.32 1.45
C ILE A 178 24.98 21.19 1.77
N LYS A 179 24.64 19.94 1.47
CA LYS A 179 25.50 18.78 1.73
C LYS A 179 26.66 18.62 0.75
N ASP A 180 26.50 19.15 -0.48
CA ASP A 180 27.56 19.19 -1.50
C ASP A 180 28.45 20.44 -1.39
N SER A 181 28.13 21.38 -0.49
CA SER A 181 28.87 22.64 -0.27
C SER A 181 29.64 22.68 1.06
N LEU A 182 29.75 21.56 1.78
CA LEU A 182 30.41 21.45 3.10
C LEU A 182 31.44 20.32 3.14
#